data_AF-A0A507EQ23-F1
#
_entry.id   AF-A0A507EQ23-F1
#
_cell.length_a   1.000
_cell.length_b   1.000
_cell.length_c   1.000
_cell.angle_alpha   90.00
_cell.angle_beta   90.00
_cell.angle_gamma   90.00
#
_symmetry.space_group_name_H-M   'P 1'
#
loop_
_entity.id
_entity.type
_entity.pdbx_description
1 polymer ?
#
loop_
_entity_poly.entity_id
_entity_poly.type
_entity_poly.pdbx_seq_one_letter_code
_entity_poly.pdbx_strand_id
1 'polypeptide(L)'
;MSSVNYNWLVSFAAGIGGLLFGYEIGVIGQVLGMEIFQTDFGMVNVVKGVRVDAENRPSIDGWITTTFLLGCIAGAAACSILADRIGRKYSIITSGGFFAVGGALQAAAGSLA
;
A
#
# COMPACT_ATOMS: atom_id res chain seq x y z
N MET A 1 -29.91 3.12 20.23
CA MET A 1 -29.66 3.48 18.81
C MET A 1 -30.64 2.67 17.96
N SER A 2 -31.39 3.29 17.05
CA SER A 2 -32.24 2.54 16.12
C SER A 2 -31.37 1.59 15.28
N SER A 3 -31.85 0.38 14.99
CA SER A 3 -31.08 -0.65 14.26
C SER A 3 -30.55 -0.15 12.91
N VAL A 4 -31.24 0.82 12.30
CA VAL A 4 -30.85 1.50 11.06
C VAL A 4 -29.58 2.35 11.25
N ASN A 5 -29.47 3.12 12.33
CA ASN A 5 -28.29 3.94 12.61
C ASN A 5 -27.05 3.09 12.86
N TYR A 6 -27.23 1.93 13.50
CA TYR A 6 -26.13 0.98 13.73
C TYR A 6 -25.62 0.38 12.41
N ASN A 7 -26.53 -0.04 11.53
CA ASN A 7 -26.15 -0.61 10.23
C ASN A 7 -25.41 0.40 9.35
N TRP A 8 -25.80 1.67 9.35
CA TRP A 8 -25.08 2.73 8.64
C TRP A 8 -23.64 2.90 9.13
N LEU A 9 -23.43 2.89 10.45
CA LEU A 9 -22.10 3.02 11.03
C LEU A 9 -21.20 1.83 10.69
N VAL A 10 -21.74 0.61 10.75
CA VAL A 10 -20.99 -0.60 10.40
C VAL A 10 -20.62 -0.61 8.92
N SER A 11 -21.55 -0.27 8.03
CA SER A 11 -21.28 -0.20 6.58
C SER A 11 -20.26 0.89 6.25
N PHE A 12 -20.36 2.06 6.89
CA PHE A 12 -19.38 3.13 6.71
C PHE A 12 -17.98 2.71 7.17
N ALA A 13 -17.88 2.14 8.38
CA ALA A 13 -16.61 1.65 8.92
C ALA A 13 -15.99 0.54 8.05
N ALA A 14 -16.80 -0.39 7.53
CA ALA A 14 -16.34 -1.40 6.59
C ALA A 14 -15.88 -0.80 5.24
N GLY A 15 -16.56 0.24 4.77
CA GLY A 15 -16.22 0.95 3.52
C GLY A 15 -14.87 1.67 3.56
N ILE A 16 -14.41 2.11 4.74
CA ILE A 16 -13.08 2.73 4.91
C ILE A 16 -11.97 1.77 4.44
N GLY A 17 -12.14 0.45 4.57
CA GLY A 17 -11.16 -0.51 4.07
C GLY A 17 -10.95 -0.42 2.55
N GLY A 18 -12.03 -0.21 1.78
CA GLY A 18 -11.94 0.00 0.34
C GLY A 18 -11.32 1.36 -0.03
N LEU A 19 -11.61 2.40 0.76
CA LEU A 19 -10.99 3.71 0.60
C LEU A 19 -9.47 3.65 0.84
N LEU A 20 -9.06 2.94 1.89
CA LEU A 20 -7.66 2.75 2.25
C LEU A 20 -6.87 2.03 1.15
N PHE A 21 -7.48 1.02 0.51
CA PHE A 21 -6.87 0.35 -0.63
C PHE A 21 -6.68 1.29 -1.84
N GLY A 22 -7.67 2.12 -2.15
CA GLY A 22 -7.56 3.12 -3.20
C GLY A 22 -6.51 4.21 -2.88
N TYR A 23 -6.37 4.56 -1.60
CA TYR A 23 -5.35 5.51 -1.14
C TYR A 23 -3.93 5.00 -1.41
N GLU A 24 -3.60 3.74 -1.09
CA GLU A 24 -2.27 3.18 -1.34
C GLU A 24 -1.88 3.21 -2.81
N ILE A 25 -2.80 2.84 -3.72
CA ILE A 25 -2.55 2.88 -5.16
C ILE A 25 -2.21 4.30 -5.61
N GLY A 26 -2.91 5.31 -5.06
CA GLY A 26 -2.63 6.72 -5.35
C GLY A 26 -1.30 7.21 -4.78
N VAL A 27 -0.99 6.84 -3.54
CA VAL A 27 0.26 7.26 -2.87
C VAL A 27 1.48 6.69 -3.57
N ILE A 28 1.48 5.41 -3.97
CA ILE A 28 2.60 4.80 -4.69
C ILE A 28 2.93 5.62 -5.94
N GLY A 29 1.92 5.98 -6.74
CA GLY A 29 2.13 6.81 -7.93
C GLY A 29 2.72 8.18 -7.64
N GLN A 30 2.33 8.82 -6.53
CA GLN A 30 2.91 10.10 -6.12
C GLN A 30 4.35 9.98 -5.63
N VAL A 31 4.64 8.98 -4.79
CA VAL A 31 5.96 8.74 -4.19
C VAL A 31 7.01 8.41 -5.25
N LEU A 32 6.65 7.58 -6.26
CA LEU A 32 7.54 7.30 -7.39
C LEU A 32 7.89 8.56 -8.21
N GLY A 33 7.04 9.59 -8.17
CA GLY A 33 7.28 10.89 -8.80
C GLY A 33 8.10 11.86 -7.96
N MET A 34 8.34 11.57 -6.68
CA MET A 34 9.08 12.48 -5.78
C MET A 34 10.58 12.43 -6.05
N GLU A 35 11.18 13.60 -6.20
CA GLU A 35 12.62 13.75 -6.46
C GLU A 35 13.49 13.21 -5.33
N ILE A 36 13.04 13.37 -4.08
CA ILE A 36 13.74 12.89 -2.88
C ILE A 36 13.78 11.37 -2.88
N PHE A 37 12.62 10.73 -3.11
CA PHE A 37 12.51 9.28 -3.21
C PHE A 37 13.36 8.72 -4.37
N GLN A 38 13.33 9.39 -5.53
CA GLN A 38 14.18 9.02 -6.66
C GLN A 38 15.67 9.11 -6.38
N THR A 39 16.09 10.07 -5.55
CA THR A 39 17.49 10.23 -5.15
C THR A 39 17.89 9.17 -4.10
N ASP A 40 17.05 8.95 -3.09
CA ASP A 40 17.30 8.02 -1.97
C ASP A 40 17.31 6.54 -2.39
N PHE A 41 16.63 6.19 -3.49
CA PHE A 41 16.56 4.84 -4.05
C PHE A 41 17.40 4.69 -5.34
N GLY A 42 18.27 5.66 -5.67
CA GLY A 42 19.19 5.57 -6.79
C GLY A 42 18.54 5.52 -8.18
N MET A 43 17.30 6.01 -8.30
CA MET A 43 16.57 6.08 -9.57
C MET A 43 16.97 7.28 -10.43
N VAL A 44 17.59 8.30 -9.84
CA VAL A 44 18.14 9.46 -10.53
C VAL A 44 19.57 9.70 -10.07
N ASN A 45 20.47 9.95 -11.03
CA ASN A 45 21.83 10.38 -10.77
C ASN A 45 21.99 11.86 -11.16
N VAL A 46 22.61 12.65 -10.27
CA VAL A 46 22.99 14.03 -10.60
C VAL A 46 24.42 14.03 -11.12
N VAL A 47 24.57 14.02 -12.44
CA VAL A 47 25.90 14.11 -13.09
C VAL A 47 26.08 15.53 -13.59
N LYS A 48 27.04 16.27 -13.02
CA LYS A 48 27.38 17.66 -13.40
C LYS A 48 26.20 18.64 -13.33
N GLY A 49 25.33 18.51 -12.33
CA GLY A 49 24.18 19.40 -12.13
C GLY A 49 22.99 19.15 -13.08
N VAL A 50 23.07 18.13 -13.94
CA VAL A 50 21.99 17.68 -14.81
C VAL A 50 21.41 16.39 -14.24
N ARG A 51 20.07 16.32 -14.20
CA ARG A 51 19.35 15.11 -13.80
C ARG A 51 19.44 14.08 -14.91
N VAL A 52 20.01 12.93 -14.61
CA VAL A 52 20.08 11.79 -15.51
C VAL A 52 19.31 10.66 -14.87
N ASP A 53 18.25 10.20 -15.53
CA ASP A 53 17.53 9.01 -15.10
C ASP A 53 18.48 7.81 -15.09
N ALA A 54 18.49 7.06 -13.98
CA ALA A 54 19.23 5.82 -13.94
C ALA A 54 18.58 4.82 -14.91
N GLU A 55 19.41 4.02 -15.60
CA GLU A 55 18.93 2.96 -16.50
C GLU A 55 17.97 1.99 -15.79
N ASN A 56 18.14 1.83 -14.47
CA ASN A 56 17.34 0.94 -13.63
C ASN A 56 16.01 1.53 -13.15
N ARG A 57 15.72 2.82 -13.41
CA ARG A 57 14.47 3.49 -12.96
C ARG A 57 13.19 2.73 -13.34
N PRO A 58 12.93 2.39 -14.62
CA PRO A 58 11.71 1.66 -14.99
C PRO A 58 11.64 0.25 -14.36
N SER A 59 12.78 -0.38 -14.09
CA SER A 59 12.82 -1.67 -13.40
C SER A 59 12.42 -1.53 -11.93
N ILE A 60 12.93 -0.51 -11.23
CA ILE A 60 12.61 -0.26 -9.81
C ILE A 60 11.12 0.08 -9.65
N ASP A 61 10.59 0.99 -10.47
CA ASP A 61 9.16 1.34 -10.49
C ASP A 61 8.28 0.11 -10.76
N GLY A 62 8.71 -0.71 -11.74
CA GLY A 62 8.05 -1.97 -12.08
C GLY A 62 8.05 -2.97 -10.92
N TRP A 63 9.17 -3.15 -10.22
CA TRP A 63 9.27 -4.07 -9.08
C TRP A 63 8.41 -3.63 -7.89
N ILE A 64 8.34 -2.32 -7.61
CA ILE A 64 7.50 -1.78 -6.53
C ILE A 64 6.02 -2.05 -6.81
N THR A 65 5.55 -1.68 -8.02
CA THR A 65 4.15 -1.83 -8.40
C THR A 65 3.71 -3.29 -8.57
N THR A 66 4.57 -4.15 -9.12
CA THR A 66 4.27 -5.58 -9.29
C THR A 66 4.26 -6.33 -7.96
N THR A 67 5.17 -6.03 -7.04
CA THR A 67 5.19 -6.65 -5.70
C THR A 67 3.93 -6.29 -4.92
N PHE A 68 3.47 -5.04 -5.01
CA PHE A 68 2.19 -4.62 -4.44
C PHE A 68 1.03 -5.44 -5.02
N LEU A 69 0.93 -5.55 -6.35
CA LEU A 69 -0.15 -6.30 -7.01
C LEU A 69 -0.12 -7.79 -6.69
N LEU A 70 1.07 -8.40 -6.66
CA LEU A 70 1.26 -9.79 -6.26
C LEU A 70 0.79 -10.03 -4.82
N GLY A 71 1.15 -9.12 -3.91
CA GLY A 71 0.66 -9.12 -2.52
C GLY A 71 -0.86 -9.00 -2.45
N CYS A 72 -1.48 -8.18 -3.29
CA CYS A 72 -2.93 -8.04 -3.36
C CYS A 72 -3.62 -9.32 -3.82
N ILE A 73 -3.07 -10.01 -4.83
CA ILE A 73 -3.61 -11.28 -5.33
C ILE A 73 -3.55 -12.35 -4.21
N ALA A 74 -2.38 -12.50 -3.58
CA ALA A 74 -2.19 -13.45 -2.49
C ALA A 74 -3.10 -13.11 -1.29
N GLY A 75 -3.20 -11.83 -0.94
CA GLY A 75 -4.05 -11.33 0.13
C GLY A 75 -5.54 -11.55 -0.14
N ALA A 76 -6.00 -11.33 -1.37
CA ALA A 76 -7.39 -11.60 -1.76
C ALA A 76 -7.74 -13.09 -1.66
N ALA A 77 -6.83 -13.97 -2.09
CA ALA A 77 -7.00 -15.42 -1.96
C ALA A 77 -6.99 -15.88 -0.50
N ALA A 78 -6.14 -15.30 0.35
CA ALA A 78 -6.12 -15.61 1.77
C ALA A 78 -7.35 -15.06 2.52
N CYS A 79 -7.84 -13.89 2.12
CA CYS A 79 -8.97 -13.22 2.75
C CYS A 79 -10.27 -14.00 2.62
N SER A 80 -10.51 -14.70 1.49
CA SER A 80 -11.70 -15.55 1.32
C SER A 80 -11.72 -16.69 2.33
N ILE A 81 -10.60 -17.40 2.49
CA ILE A 81 -10.47 -18.51 3.46
C ILE A 81 -10.59 -17.99 4.91
N LEU A 82 -9.96 -16.86 5.22
CA LEU A 82 -10.07 -16.25 6.55
C LEU A 82 -11.51 -15.82 6.85
N ALA A 83 -12.19 -15.17 5.91
CA ALA A 83 -13.57 -14.70 6.07
C ALA A 83 -14.53 -15.85 6.40
N ASP A 84 -14.33 -17.03 5.81
CA ASP A 84 -15.16 -18.20 6.07
C ASP A 84 -14.85 -18.87 7.42
N ARG A 85 -13.60 -18.83 7.89
CA ARG A 85 -13.20 -19.49 9.15
C ARG A 85 -13.39 -18.64 10.41
N ILE A 86 -12.93 -17.39 10.39
CA ILE A 86 -12.92 -16.52 11.58
C ILE A 86 -14.05 -15.47 11.55
N GLY A 87 -14.80 -15.39 10.45
CA GLY A 87 -15.88 -14.44 10.26
C GLY A 87 -15.42 -13.05 9.82
N ARG A 88 -16.30 -12.34 9.11
CA ARG A 88 -15.95 -11.08 8.41
C ARG A 88 -15.38 -9.98 9.30
N LYS A 89 -15.92 -9.80 10.51
CA LYS A 89 -15.45 -8.75 11.44
C LYS A 89 -13.98 -8.96 11.82
N TYR A 90 -13.62 -10.18 12.20
CA TYR A 90 -12.26 -10.48 12.61
C TYR A 90 -11.30 -10.46 11.42
N SER A 91 -11.74 -10.90 10.24
CA SER A 91 -10.93 -10.78 9.02
C SER A 91 -10.56 -9.33 8.70
N ILE A 92 -11.51 -8.38 8.83
CA ILE A 92 -11.24 -6.95 8.59
C ILE A 92 -10.26 -6.38 9.64
N ILE A 93 -10.39 -6.77 10.91
CA ILE A 93 -9.49 -6.31 11.96
C ILE A 93 -8.08 -6.87 11.74
N THR A 94 -7.95 -8.16 11.40
CA THR A 94 -6.65 -8.78 11.14
C THR A 94 -5.97 -8.18 9.92
N SER A 95 -6.70 -7.93 8.84
CA SER A 95 -6.12 -7.29 7.64
C SER A 95 -5.71 -5.84 7.92
N GLY A 96 -6.48 -5.11 8.74
CA GLY A 96 -6.08 -3.80 9.23
C GLY A 96 -4.77 -3.83 10.06
N GLY A 97 -4.57 -4.88 10.86
CA GLY A 97 -3.31 -5.10 11.58
C GLY A 97 -2.12 -5.34 10.63
N PHE A 98 -2.29 -6.20 9.63
CA PHE A 98 -1.28 -6.40 8.58
C PHE A 98 -0.96 -5.11 7.83
N PHE A 99 -1.98 -4.32 7.50
CA PHE A 99 -1.83 -3.03 6.85
C PHE A 99 -1.01 -2.06 7.71
N ALA A 100 -1.31 -1.94 9.00
CA ALA A 100 -0.60 -1.06 9.91
C ALA A 100 0.89 -1.44 10.05
N VAL A 101 1.19 -2.73 10.12
CA VAL A 101 2.58 -3.23 10.15
C VAL A 101 3.29 -2.90 8.83
N GLY A 102 2.64 -3.13 7.69
CA GLY A 102 3.18 -2.78 6.38
C GLY A 102 3.47 -1.29 6.23
N GLY A 103 2.53 -0.43 6.66
CA GLY A 103 2.72 1.02 6.68
C GLY A 103 3.86 1.46 7.60
N ALA A 104 4.01 0.84 8.77
CA ALA A 104 5.14 1.10 9.66
C ALA A 104 6.48 0.71 9.04
N LEU A 105 6.54 -0.43 8.33
CA LEU A 105 7.74 -0.85 7.59
C LEU A 105 8.08 0.12 6.46
N GLN A 106 7.08 0.58 5.70
CA GLN A 106 7.26 1.58 4.64
C GLN A 106 7.75 2.92 5.21
N ALA A 107 7.21 3.36 6.35
CA ALA A 107 7.63 4.59 7.01
C ALA A 107 9.03 4.49 7.66
N ALA A 108 9.40 3.31 8.13
CA ALA A 108 10.71 3.04 8.74
C ALA A 108 11.80 2.71 7.72
N ALA A 109 11.44 2.47 6.45
CA ALA A 109 12.39 2.22 5.39
C ALA A 109 13.21 3.49 5.11
N GLY A 110 14.41 3.55 5.70
CA GLY A 110 15.42 4.57 5.40
C GLY A 110 16.28 4.16 4.21
N SER A 111 16.77 5.18 3.49
CA SER A 111 17.61 5.13 2.27
C SER A 111 18.56 3.92 2.20
N LEU A 112 18.55 3.24 1.04
CA LEU A 112 19.68 2.41 0.61
C LEU A 112 20.83 3.35 0.23
N ALA A 113 21.60 3.78 1.24
CA ALA A 113 22.88 4.46 1.04
C ALA A 113 23.94 3.48 0.50
#